data_AF-A0A958ZD14-F1
#
_entry.id   AF-A0A958ZD14-F1
#
_cell.length_a   1.000
_cell.length_b   1.000
_cell.length_c   1.000
_cell.angle_alpha   90.00
_cell.angle_beta   90.00
_cell.angle_gamma   90.00
#
_symmetry.space_group_name_H-M   'P 1'
#
loop_
_entity.id
_entity.type
_entity.pdbx_description
1 polymer ?
#
loop_
_entity_poly.entity_id
_entity_poly.type
_entity_poly.pdbx_seq_one_letter_code
_entity_poly.pdbx_strand_id
1 'polypeptide(L)'
;MFRQALLGELQFEAENTRKLFKAIPDDVLKYKPNDFNWDLGQLVAHVAQIYNWWEATLYENEFAIDSYIYDPGAIYNMDNNTKKLNENIARAIKSLDDYPEARFMENWYMT
;
A
#
# COMPACT_ATOMS: atom_id res chain seq x y z
N MET A 1 13.38 -3.27 -19.07
CA MET A 1 13.06 -4.71 -18.80
C MET A 1 12.71 -4.91 -17.33
N PHE A 2 13.44 -4.25 -16.43
CA PHE A 2 13.18 -4.28 -14.99
C PHE A 2 11.83 -3.66 -14.61
N ARG A 3 11.47 -2.50 -15.16
CA ARG A 3 10.19 -1.84 -14.87
C ARG A 3 9.01 -2.71 -15.26
N GLN A 4 9.04 -3.32 -16.45
CA GLN A 4 7.96 -4.19 -16.90
C GLN A 4 7.78 -5.42 -16.00
N ALA A 5 8.87 -6.00 -15.50
CA ALA A 5 8.81 -7.11 -14.56
C ALA A 5 8.20 -6.66 -13.21
N LEU A 6 8.68 -5.54 -12.66
CA LEU A 6 8.14 -4.99 -11.40
C LEU A 6 6.67 -4.57 -11.52
N LEU A 7 6.26 -4.00 -12.66
CA LEU A 7 4.86 -3.67 -12.94
C LEU A 7 4.00 -4.93 -12.97
N GLY A 8 4.52 -6.02 -13.56
CA GLY A 8 3.85 -7.32 -13.58
C GLY A 8 3.61 -7.88 -12.18
N GLU A 9 4.65 -7.89 -11.33
CA GLU A 9 4.54 -8.34 -9.94
C GLU A 9 3.59 -7.44 -9.13
N LEU A 10 3.73 -6.12 -9.22
CA LEU A 10 2.85 -5.16 -8.53
C LEU A 10 1.38 -5.39 -8.89
N GLN A 11 1.07 -5.58 -10.18
CA GLN A 11 -0.29 -5.84 -10.64
C GLN A 11 -0.80 -7.20 -10.15
N PHE A 12 0.04 -8.24 -10.19
CA PHE A 12 -0.33 -9.58 -9.71
C PHE A 12 -0.65 -9.59 -8.22
N GLU A 13 0.21 -8.98 -7.40
CA GLU A 13 -0.01 -8.84 -5.96
C GLU A 13 -1.25 -7.98 -5.67
N ALA A 14 -1.40 -6.84 -6.35
CA ALA A 14 -2.58 -5.97 -6.22
C ALA A 14 -3.89 -6.71 -6.50
N GLU A 15 -3.96 -7.55 -7.53
CA GLU A 15 -5.15 -8.37 -7.81
C GLU A 15 -5.44 -9.39 -6.70
N ASN A 16 -4.41 -10.02 -6.13
CA ASN A 16 -4.60 -10.95 -5.02
C ASN A 16 -5.05 -10.21 -3.74
N THR A 17 -4.51 -9.03 -3.46
CA THR A 17 -4.97 -8.17 -2.36
C THR A 17 -6.45 -7.78 -2.54
N ARG A 18 -6.88 -7.44 -3.76
CA ARG A 18 -8.30 -7.14 -4.04
C ARG A 18 -9.22 -8.33 -3.77
N LYS A 19 -8.77 -9.56 -4.05
CA LYS A 19 -9.55 -10.76 -3.72
C LYS A 19 -9.69 -10.93 -2.21
N LEU A 20 -8.64 -10.68 -1.45
CA LEU A 20 -8.67 -10.73 0.01
C LEU A 20 -9.63 -9.67 0.58
N PHE A 21 -9.56 -8.43 0.09
CA PHE A 21 -10.47 -7.36 0.53
C PHE A 21 -11.94 -7.72 0.27
N LYS A 22 -12.26 -8.29 -0.90
CA LYS A 22 -13.63 -8.74 -1.21
C LYS A 22 -14.15 -9.85 -0.30
N ALA A 23 -13.28 -10.60 0.36
CA ALA A 23 -13.64 -11.70 1.25
C ALA A 23 -13.90 -11.27 2.70
N ILE A 24 -13.63 -10.00 3.05
CA ILE A 24 -13.78 -9.48 4.41
C ILE A 24 -15.14 -8.79 4.54
N PRO A 25 -16.06 -9.28 5.37
CA PRO A 25 -17.28 -8.55 5.69
C PRO A 25 -17.03 -7.45 6.74
N ASP A 26 -17.88 -6.42 6.77
CA ASP A 26 -17.72 -5.27 7.67
C ASP A 26 -17.84 -5.63 9.17
N ASP A 27 -18.62 -6.65 9.49
CA ASP A 27 -18.93 -7.07 10.87
C ASP A 27 -17.71 -7.66 11.62
N VAL A 28 -16.71 -8.14 10.89
CA VAL A 28 -15.47 -8.67 11.47
C VAL A 28 -14.35 -7.64 11.58
N LEU A 29 -14.54 -6.39 11.15
CA LEU A 29 -13.45 -5.38 11.16
C LEU A 29 -12.94 -5.05 12.56
N LYS A 30 -13.75 -5.28 13.61
CA LYS A 30 -13.33 -5.10 15.01
C LYS A 30 -12.73 -6.35 15.65
N TYR A 31 -12.64 -7.46 14.90
CA TYR A 31 -12.03 -8.69 15.39
C TYR A 31 -10.55 -8.47 15.69
N LYS A 32 -10.11 -8.95 16.86
CA LYS A 32 -8.72 -9.00 17.29
C LYS A 32 -8.40 -10.41 17.81
N PRO A 33 -7.26 -11.01 17.42
CA PRO A 33 -6.81 -12.27 18.02
C PRO A 33 -6.51 -12.15 19.53
N ASN A 34 -6.04 -10.99 19.96
CA ASN A 34 -5.84 -10.59 21.37
C ASN A 34 -5.73 -9.06 21.47
N ASP A 35 -5.69 -8.53 22.71
CA ASP A 35 -5.71 -7.09 22.99
C ASP A 35 -4.45 -6.32 22.53
N PHE A 36 -3.33 -7.01 22.32
CA PHE A 36 -2.08 -6.40 21.85
C PHE A 36 -2.03 -6.20 20.34
N ASN A 37 -2.87 -6.91 19.58
CA ASN A 37 -2.90 -6.80 18.13
C ASN A 37 -3.77 -5.63 17.65
N TRP A 38 -3.47 -5.19 16.43
CA TRP A 38 -4.42 -4.42 15.62
C TRP A 38 -5.68 -5.24 15.34
N ASP A 39 -6.81 -4.54 15.25
CA ASP A 39 -8.01 -5.16 14.71
C ASP A 39 -7.89 -5.33 13.19
N LEU A 40 -8.79 -6.13 12.64
CA LEU A 40 -8.79 -6.40 11.21
C LEU A 40 -8.98 -5.11 10.39
N GLY A 41 -9.77 -4.15 10.86
CA GLY A 41 -9.94 -2.84 10.21
C GLY A 41 -8.64 -2.05 10.13
N GLN A 42 -7.87 -2.02 11.23
CA GLN A 42 -6.55 -1.40 11.30
C GLN A 42 -5.56 -2.08 10.34
N LEU A 43 -5.57 -3.42 10.28
CA LEU A 43 -4.72 -4.19 9.35
C LEU A 43 -5.09 -3.94 7.88
N VAL A 44 -6.37 -3.99 7.54
CA VAL A 44 -6.88 -3.72 6.20
C VAL A 44 -6.52 -2.31 5.78
N ALA A 45 -6.72 -1.32 6.65
CA ALA A 45 -6.36 0.07 6.37
C ALA A 45 -4.85 0.22 6.13
N HIS A 46 -4.02 -0.45 6.93
CA HIS A 46 -2.57 -0.43 6.75
C HIS A 46 -2.15 -1.02 5.40
N VAL A 47 -2.69 -2.18 5.02
CA VAL A 47 -2.44 -2.81 3.71
C VAL A 47 -2.94 -1.93 2.57
N ALA A 48 -4.11 -1.31 2.71
CA ALA A 48 -4.62 -0.38 1.71
C ALA A 48 -3.67 0.80 1.49
N GLN A 49 -2.99 1.24 2.55
CA GLN A 49 -2.14 2.42 2.53
C GLN A 49 -0.73 2.19 2.04
N ILE A 50 -0.10 1.04 2.30
CA ILE A 50 1.32 0.83 2.01
C ILE A 50 1.72 1.14 0.55
N TYR A 51 0.79 1.01 -0.40
CA TYR A 51 0.99 1.38 -1.80
C TYR A 51 1.26 2.89 -2.01
N ASN A 52 0.91 3.76 -1.06
CA ASN A 52 1.23 5.20 -1.13
C ASN A 52 2.73 5.50 -0.97
N TRP A 53 3.52 4.56 -0.44
CA TRP A 53 4.97 4.75 -0.28
C TRP A 53 5.72 4.69 -1.61
N TRP A 54 5.15 4.08 -2.65
CA TRP A 54 5.80 3.93 -3.96
C TRP A 54 6.28 5.25 -4.55
N GLU A 55 5.49 6.32 -4.42
CA GLU A 55 5.89 7.63 -4.93
C GLU A 55 7.12 8.17 -4.18
N ALA A 56 7.11 8.13 -2.85
CA ALA A 56 8.25 8.57 -2.05
C ALA A 56 9.48 7.68 -2.27
N THR A 57 9.32 6.36 -2.33
CA THR A 57 10.42 5.41 -2.61
C THR A 57 11.08 5.65 -3.97
N LEU A 58 10.30 6.05 -4.98
CA LEU A 58 10.84 6.29 -6.33
C LEU A 58 11.40 7.70 -6.47
N TYR A 59 10.74 8.73 -5.93
CA TYR A 59 11.07 10.12 -6.22
C TYR A 59 11.89 10.81 -5.13
N GLU A 60 11.94 10.28 -3.92
CA GLU A 60 12.77 10.79 -2.82
C GLU A 60 14.02 9.92 -2.65
N ASN A 61 15.15 10.54 -2.32
CA ASN A 61 16.40 9.82 -2.07
C ASN A 61 16.45 9.20 -0.66
N GLU A 62 15.58 9.66 0.23
CA GLU A 62 15.47 9.23 1.62
C GLU A 62 13.99 9.26 2.03
N PHE A 63 13.53 8.19 2.66
CA PHE A 63 12.22 8.12 3.30
C PHE A 63 12.39 8.05 4.82
N ALA A 64 12.24 9.20 5.48
CA ALA A 64 12.35 9.35 6.92
C ALA A 64 11.06 8.86 7.60
N ILE A 65 11.06 7.61 8.08
CA ILE A 65 9.88 6.92 8.62
C ILE A 65 9.41 7.53 9.94
N ASP A 66 10.33 8.15 10.69
CA ASP A 66 10.05 8.86 11.93
C ASP A 66 9.18 10.11 11.71
N SER A 67 9.27 10.71 10.52
CA SER A 67 8.46 11.85 10.09
C SER A 67 7.14 11.46 9.41
N TYR A 68 6.98 10.18 9.06
CA TYR A 68 5.80 9.69 8.36
C TYR A 68 4.56 9.72 9.27
N ILE A 69 3.55 10.47 8.84
CA ILE A 69 2.28 10.55 9.55
C ILE A 69 1.29 9.56 8.92
N TYR A 70 0.99 8.49 9.67
CA TYR A 70 -0.04 7.53 9.28
C TYR A 70 -1.45 8.11 9.54
N ASP A 71 -2.21 8.35 8.47
CA ASP A 71 -3.63 8.73 8.53
C ASP A 71 -4.52 7.61 7.95
N PRO A 72 -5.01 6.68 8.78
CA PRO A 72 -5.86 5.57 8.37
C PRO A 72 -7.20 5.99 7.74
N GLY A 73 -7.69 7.20 8.03
CA GLY A 73 -9.05 7.60 7.70
C GLY A 73 -10.12 6.74 8.39
N ALA A 74 -11.28 6.58 7.74
CA ALA A 74 -12.39 5.79 8.26
C ALA A 74 -12.23 4.29 7.94
N ILE A 75 -11.71 3.52 8.91
CA ILE A 75 -11.25 2.13 8.72
C ILE A 75 -12.30 1.04 8.94
N TYR A 76 -13.41 1.35 9.61
CA TYR A 76 -14.47 0.37 9.92
C TYR A 76 -15.55 0.31 8.82
N ASN A 77 -15.11 0.32 7.56
CA ASN A 77 -15.94 0.17 6.38
C ASN A 77 -15.08 -0.32 5.20
N MET A 78 -15.41 -1.49 4.66
CA MET A 78 -14.64 -2.13 3.59
C MET A 78 -14.72 -1.40 2.26
N ASP A 79 -15.80 -0.68 1.97
CA ASP A 79 -15.89 0.14 0.75
C ASP A 79 -14.87 1.29 0.78
N ASN A 80 -14.72 1.96 1.93
CA ASN A 80 -13.71 3.00 2.13
C ASN A 80 -12.29 2.44 1.98
N ASN A 81 -12.00 1.31 2.61
CA ASN A 81 -10.70 0.64 2.51
C ASN A 81 -10.41 0.19 1.07
N THR A 82 -11.39 -0.36 0.37
CA THR A 82 -11.26 -0.82 -1.03
C THR A 82 -11.03 0.36 -1.97
N LYS A 83 -11.73 1.49 -1.75
CA LYS A 83 -11.50 2.72 -2.50
C LYS A 83 -10.07 3.22 -2.31
N LYS A 84 -9.61 3.31 -1.05
CA LYS A 84 -8.25 3.75 -0.70
C LYS A 84 -7.18 2.84 -1.32
N LEU A 85 -7.37 1.52 -1.23
CA LEU A 85 -6.51 0.51 -1.85
C LEU A 85 -6.38 0.76 -3.35
N ASN A 86 -7.49 0.90 -4.07
CA ASN A 86 -7.48 1.12 -5.52
C ASN A 86 -6.82 2.44 -5.91
N GLU A 87 -7.07 3.52 -5.16
CA GLU A 87 -6.42 4.82 -5.37
C GLU A 87 -4.90 4.73 -5.19
N ASN A 88 -4.43 4.06 -4.14
CA ASN A 88 -3.00 3.91 -3.88
C ASN A 88 -2.32 2.99 -4.90
N ILE A 89 -2.95 1.87 -5.30
CA ILE A 89 -2.44 1.00 -6.36
C ILE A 89 -2.31 1.77 -7.68
N ALA A 90 -3.31 2.57 -8.05
CA ALA A 90 -3.26 3.36 -9.28
C ALA A 90 -2.10 4.36 -9.26
N ARG A 91 -1.87 5.02 -8.11
CA ARG A 91 -0.70 5.89 -7.91
C ARG A 91 0.62 5.12 -8.02
N ALA A 92 0.74 3.97 -7.35
CA ALA A 92 1.94 3.12 -7.37
C ALA A 92 2.29 2.64 -8.78
N ILE A 93 1.29 2.17 -9.55
CA ILE A 93 1.48 1.74 -10.94
C ILE A 93 1.95 2.92 -11.78
N LYS A 94 1.29 4.07 -11.67
CA LYS A 94 1.65 5.27 -12.42
C LYS A 94 3.07 5.74 -12.05
N SER A 95 3.41 5.79 -10.76
CA SER A 95 4.73 6.24 -10.31
C SER A 95 5.83 5.33 -10.85
N LEU A 96 5.64 4.01 -10.81
CA LEU A 96 6.61 3.05 -11.35
C LEU A 96 6.71 3.13 -12.88
N ASP A 97 5.58 3.26 -13.60
CA ASP A 97 5.56 3.31 -15.06
C ASP A 97 6.29 4.56 -15.60
N ASP A 98 6.09 5.70 -14.94
CA ASP A 98 6.73 6.97 -15.28
C ASP A 98 8.19 7.08 -14.82
N TYR A 99 8.62 6.24 -13.86
CA TYR A 99 9.96 6.35 -13.28
C TYR A 99 11.06 5.88 -14.26
N PRO A 100 12.13 6.66 -14.49
CA PRO A 100 13.21 6.28 -15.39
C PRO A 100 14.02 5.10 -14.84
N GLU A 101 14.08 4.00 -15.61
CA GLU A 101 14.85 2.78 -15.25
C GLU A 101 16.32 3.07 -14.91
N ALA A 102 16.94 4.11 -15.52
CA ALA A 102 18.33 4.49 -15.25
C ALA A 102 18.59 4.87 -13.78
N ARG A 103 17.55 5.25 -13.03
CA ARG A 103 17.67 5.67 -11.62
C ARG A 103 17.39 4.54 -10.62
N PHE A 104 17.01 3.34 -11.08
CA PHE A 104 16.62 2.23 -10.19
C PHE A 104 17.76 1.75 -9.28
N MET A 105 19.01 2.00 -9.68
CA MET A 105 20.21 1.57 -8.94
C MET A 105 20.88 2.74 -8.19
N GLU A 106 20.23 3.91 -8.13
CA GLU A 106 20.69 5.00 -7.26
C GLU A 106 20.55 4.59 -5.80
N ASN A 107 21.41 5.13 -4.93
CA ASN A 107 21.30 4.88 -3.50
C ASN A 107 20.01 5.49 -2.97
N TRP A 108 19.30 4.71 -2.16
CA TRP A 108 18.09 5.12 -1.47
C TRP A 108 18.20 4.74 0.01
N TYR A 109 17.66 5.58 0.89
CA TYR A 109 17.74 5.39 2.33
C TYR A 109 16.35 5.35 2.96
N MET A 110 16.18 4.47 3.95
CA MET A 110 15.05 4.52 4.88
C MET A 110 15.63 4.77 6.27
N THR A 111 15.22 5.85 6.90
CA THR A 111 15.75 6.33 8.17
C THR A 111 14.68 6.40 9.24
#